data_AF-A0A536TD61-F1
#
_entry.id   AF-A0A536TD61-F1
#
_cell.length_a   1.000
_cell.length_b   1.000
_cell.length_c   1.000
_cell.angle_alpha   90.00
_cell.angle_beta   90.00
_cell.angle_gamma   90.00
#
_symmetry.space_group_name_H-M   'P 1'
#
loop_
_entity.id
_entity.type
_entity.pdbx_description
1 polymer ?
#
loop_
_entity_poly.entity_id
_entity_poly.type
_entity_poly.pdbx_seq_one_letter_code
_entity_poly.pdbx_strand_id
1 'polypeptide(L)' 'GRDSPVVAYLQNYPEVERMYEDIHDFVANWLPDYARDNRNYLTVAIGCTGGQHRSVYLAERLARAFAGRHQVLTRHRELA' A
#
# COMPACT_ATOMS: atom_id res chain seq x y z
N GLY A 1 12.66 -1.64 2.07
CA GLY A 1 11.57 -0.76 1.58
C GLY A 1 11.06 0.25 2.61
N ARG A 2 11.29 -0.03 3.90
CA ARG A 2 11.09 0.91 5.02
C ARG A 2 12.35 1.75 5.30
N ASP A 3 13.49 1.28 4.81
CA ASP A 3 14.80 1.88 5.02
C ASP A 3 14.88 3.26 4.35
N SER A 4 15.33 4.27 5.09
CA SER A 4 15.39 5.65 4.61
C SER A 4 16.09 5.82 3.25
N PRO A 5 17.22 5.14 2.96
CA PRO A 5 17.86 5.25 1.64
C PRO A 5 16.99 4.73 0.50
N VAL A 6 16.25 3.64 0.73
CA VAL A 6 15.34 3.04 -0.27
C VAL A 6 14.12 3.94 -0.48
N VAL A 7 13.58 4.49 0.60
CA VAL A 7 12.48 5.47 0.53
C VAL A 7 12.90 6.69 -0.27
N ALA A 8 14.03 7.31 0.09
CA ALA A 8 14.55 8.49 -0.59
C ALA A 8 14.83 8.21 -2.07
N TYR A 9 15.39 7.04 -2.39
CA TYR A 9 15.58 6.62 -3.79
C TYR A 9 14.26 6.57 -4.55
N LEU A 10 13.25 5.87 -4.01
CA LEU A 10 11.95 5.67 -4.67
C LEU A 10 11.15 6.97 -4.83
N GLN A 11 11.32 7.94 -3.93
CA GLN A 11 10.67 9.25 -4.02
C GLN A 11 11.15 10.11 -5.20
N ASN A 12 12.32 9.80 -5.78
CA ASN A 12 12.84 10.54 -6.94
C ASN A 12 12.18 10.14 -8.27
N TYR A 13 11.25 9.17 -8.26
CA TYR A 13 10.61 8.62 -9.46
C TYR A 13 9.13 9.01 -9.51
N PRO A 14 8.72 9.95 -10.38
CA PRO A 14 7.33 10.38 -10.51
C PRO A 14 6.36 9.22 -10.83
N GLU A 15 6.81 8.20 -11.54
CA GLU A 15 6.02 7.01 -11.85
C GLU A 15 5.66 6.18 -10.61
N VAL A 16 6.50 6.23 -9.57
CA VAL A 16 6.23 5.58 -8.29
C VAL A 16 5.13 6.33 -7.54
N GLU A 17 5.12 7.66 -7.62
CA GLU A 17 4.03 8.47 -7.08
C GLU A 17 2.73 8.22 -7.82
N ARG A 18 2.76 8.27 -9.15
CA ARG A 18 1.57 8.00 -9.98
C ARG A 18 0.97 6.63 -9.69
N MET A 19 1.81 5.59 -9.58
CA MET A 19 1.35 4.25 -9.21
C MET A 19 0.71 4.22 -7.83
N TYR A 20 1.28 4.93 -6.85
CA TYR A 20 0.69 5.04 -5.53
C TYR A 20 -0.68 5.71 -5.57
N GLU A 21 -0.81 6.84 -6.29
CA GLU A 21 -2.06 7.59 -6.46
C GLU A 21 -3.13 6.73 -7.14
N ASP A 22 -2.81 6.08 -8.26
CA ASP A 22 -3.74 5.22 -9.00
C ASP A 22 -4.31 4.09 -8.10
N ILE A 23 -3.44 3.46 -7.30
CA ILE A 23 -3.85 2.37 -6.38
C ILE A 23 -4.65 2.94 -5.20
N HIS A 24 -4.19 4.04 -4.61
CA HIS A 24 -4.86 4.70 -3.50
C HIS A 24 -6.29 5.08 -3.89
N ASP A 25 -6.46 5.75 -5.03
CA ASP A 25 -7.75 6.25 -5.48
C ASP A 25 -8.68 5.12 -5.85
N PHE A 26 -8.17 4.08 -6.53
CA PHE A 26 -8.96 2.88 -6.79
C PHE A 26 -9.49 2.27 -5.48
N VAL A 27 -8.62 2.03 -4.50
CA VAL A 27 -9.04 1.44 -3.22
C VAL A 27 -10.01 2.37 -2.49
N ALA A 28 -9.69 3.66 -2.38
CA ALA A 28 -10.50 4.64 -1.67
C ALA A 28 -11.92 4.78 -2.25
N ASN A 29 -12.06 4.71 -3.57
CA ASN A 29 -13.35 4.83 -4.24
C ASN A 29 -14.29 3.66 -3.94
N TRP A 30 -13.76 2.44 -3.83
CA TRP A 30 -14.57 1.24 -3.60
C TRP A 30 -14.67 0.83 -2.13
N LEU A 31 -13.80 1.35 -1.26
CA LEU A 31 -13.76 0.98 0.15
C LEU A 31 -15.08 1.21 0.91
N PRO A 32 -15.84 2.30 0.69
CA PRO A 32 -17.15 2.49 1.31
C PRO A 32 -18.17 1.42 0.89
N ASP A 33 -18.10 0.92 -0.33
CA ASP A 33 -19.00 -0.12 -0.84
C ASP A 33 -18.65 -1.47 -0.19
N TYR A 34 -17.36 -1.80 -0.11
CA TYR A 34 -16.89 -3.00 0.58
C TYR A 34 -17.19 -2.97 2.08
N ALA A 35 -17.14 -1.81 2.71
CA ALA A 35 -17.46 -1.66 4.14
C ALA A 35 -18.95 -1.83 4.45
N ARG A 36 -19.83 -1.60 3.46
CA ARG A 36 -21.28 -1.84 3.58
C ARG A 36 -21.66 -3.29 3.32
N ASP A 37 -20.86 -4.00 2.51
CA ASP A 37 -21.00 -5.43 2.29
C ASP A 37 -20.58 -6.21 3.56
N ASN A 38 -21.12 -7.42 3.78
CA ASN A 38 -20.87 -8.23 4.97
C ASN A 38 -19.48 -8.91 4.93
N ARG A 39 -18.46 -8.21 4.42
CA ARG A 39 -17.08 -8.68 4.26
C ARG A 39 -16.26 -8.24 5.45
N ASN A 40 -15.60 -9.21 6.08
CA ASN A 40 -14.76 -8.95 7.24
C ASN A 40 -13.41 -8.30 6.89
N TYR A 41 -12.91 -8.51 5.66
CA TYR A 41 -11.58 -8.03 5.25
C TYR A 41 -11.53 -7.69 3.76
N LEU A 42 -10.87 -6.58 3.43
CA LEU A 42 -10.36 -6.29 2.09
C LEU A 42 -8.83 -6.46 2.12
N THR A 43 -8.31 -7.39 1.32
CA THR A 43 -6.86 -7.60 1.21
C THR A 43 -6.33 -7.01 -0.09
N VAL A 44 -5.44 -6.02 0.01
CA VAL A 44 -4.71 -5.44 -1.12
C VAL A 44 -3.27 -5.94 -1.09
N ALA A 45 -2.87 -6.71 -2.11
CA ALA A 45 -1.53 -7.28 -2.21
C ALA A 45 -0.71 -6.55 -3.28
N ILE A 46 0.43 -5.98 -2.88
CA ILE A 46 1.38 -5.34 -3.78
C ILE A 46 2.62 -6.23 -3.90
N GLY A 47 2.99 -6.60 -5.13
CA GLY A 47 4.11 -7.51 -5.42
C GLY A 47 5.23 -6.82 -6.18
N CYS A 48 6.48 -7.16 -5.84
CA CYS A 48 7.64 -6.93 -6.69
C CYS A 48 8.50 -8.20 -6.68
N THR A 49 9.43 -8.36 -7.64
CA THR A 49 10.16 -9.63 -7.86
C THR A 49 10.74 -10.24 -6.57
N GLY A 50 11.43 -9.45 -5.75
CA GLY A 50 12.03 -9.92 -4.50
C GLY A 50 11.27 -9.54 -3.24
N GLY A 51 10.10 -8.89 -3.34
CA GLY A 51 9.23 -8.58 -2.20
C GLY A 51 9.78 -7.66 -1.09
N GLN A 52 10.98 -7.09 -1.20
CA GLN A 52 11.66 -6.38 -0.10
C GLN A 52 11.69 -4.84 -0.22
N HIS A 53 11.53 -4.29 -1.43
CA HIS A 53 11.77 -2.87 -1.70
C HIS A 53 10.50 -2.13 -2.15
N ARG A 54 10.15 -2.25 -3.43
CA ARG A 54 9.06 -1.50 -4.08
C ARG A 54 7.68 -1.84 -3.51
N SER A 55 7.39 -3.13 -3.37
CA SER A 55 6.12 -3.61 -2.79
C SER A 55 5.95 -3.12 -1.36
N VAL A 56 7.00 -3.26 -0.55
CA VAL A 56 7.02 -2.83 0.86
C VAL A 56 6.76 -1.34 0.96
N TYR A 57 7.46 -0.54 0.14
CA TYR A 57 7.30 0.91 0.12
C TYR A 57 5.86 1.34 -0.18
N LEU A 58 5.26 0.82 -1.25
CA LEU A 58 3.88 1.16 -1.64
C LEU A 58 2.86 0.68 -0.60
N ALA A 59 3.02 -0.55 -0.09
CA ALA A 59 2.13 -1.10 0.93
C ALA A 59 2.15 -0.29 2.23
N GLU A 60 3.33 0.17 2.68
CA GLU A 60 3.46 1.04 3.85
C GLU A 60 2.80 2.41 3.66
N ARG A 61 2.94 2.99 2.46
CA ARG A 61 2.29 4.26 2.13
C ARG A 61 0.77 4.14 2.14
N LEU A 62 0.22 3.13 1.47
CA LEU A 62 -1.21 2.86 1.45
C LEU A 62 -1.74 2.61 2.87
N ALA A 63 -1.01 1.80 3.65
CA ALA A 63 -1.40 1.52 5.02
C ALA A 63 -1.50 2.79 5.88
N ARG A 64 -0.51 3.67 5.80
CA ARG A 64 -0.54 4.96 6.49
C ARG A 64 -1.70 5.85 6.04
N ALA A 65 -2.00 5.89 4.74
CA ALA A 65 -3.09 6.70 4.21
C ALA A 65 -4.46 6.25 4.73
N PHE A 66 -4.69 4.94 4.86
CA PHE A 66 -5.97 4.39 5.32
C PHE A 66 -6.09 4.21 6.84
N ALA A 67 -5.00 4.19 7.59
CA ALA A 67 -5.00 3.94 9.04
C ALA A 67 -5.82 4.96 9.86
N GLY A 68 -6.00 6.19 9.35
CA GLY A 68 -6.82 7.20 10.02
C GLY A 68 -8.34 7.02 9.85
N ARG A 69 -8.77 6.18 8.90
CA ARG A 69 -10.19 5.99 8.54
C ARG A 69 -10.67 4.55 8.73
N HIS A 70 -9.76 3.58 8.70
CA HIS A 70 -10.07 2.15 8.75
C HIS A 70 -9.07 1.42 9.63
N GLN A 71 -9.47 0.26 10.16
CA GLN A 71 -8.53 -0.67 10.77
C GLN A 71 -7.66 -1.29 9.68
N VAL A 72 -6.36 -1.02 9.72
CA VAL A 72 -5.40 -1.49 8.72
C VAL A 72 -4.43 -2.49 9.34
N LEU A 73 -4.21 -3.59 8.65
CA LEU A 73 -3.18 -4.58 8.98
C LEU A 73 -2.17 -4.65 7.81
N THR A 74 -0.89 -4.54 8.11
CA THR A 74 0.19 -4.60 7.12
C THR A 74 1.02 -5.86 7.33
N ARG A 75 1.25 -6.64 6.27
CA ARG A 75 2.08 -7.85 6.30
C ARG A 75 3.02 -7.87 5.10
N HIS A 76 4.32 -8.01 5.36
CA HIS A 76 5.35 -8.17 4.33
C HIS A 76 5.85 -9.60 4.32
N ARG A 77 5.51 -10.36 3.28
CA ARG A 77 5.79 -11.81 3.23
C ARG A 77 7.30 -12.13 3.24
N GLU A 78 8.09 -11.34 2.53
CA GLU A 78 9.53 -11.55 2.35
C GLU A 78 10.42 -10.81 3.38
N LEU A 79 9.81 -10.11 4.35
CA LEU A 79 10.52 -9.42 5.45
C LEU A 79 10.24 -10.08 6.80
N ALA A 80 10.07 -11.40 6.80
CA ALA A 80 9.70 -12.21 7.97
C ALA A 80 10.55 -11.89 9.20
#